data_AF-A0A6N6KYM1-F1
#
_entry.id   AF-A0A6N6KYM1-F1
#
_cell.length_a   1.000
_cell.length_b   1.000
_cell.length_c   1.000
_cell.angle_alpha   90.00
_cell.angle_beta   90.00
_cell.angle_gamma   90.00
#
_symmetry.space_group_name_H-M   'P 1'
#
loop_
_entity.id
_entity.type
_entity.pdbx_description
1 polymer ?
#
loop_
_entity_poly.entity_id
_entity_poly.type
_entity_poly.pdbx_seq_one_letter_code
_entity_poly.pdbx_strand_id
1 'polypeptide(L)'
;MVDESSIWVIESPVTMVEGEAVAYSIDWQGASNIDDASVSLTVYKNGEDVSSTVVDTEDNFVVNSNVLTLKKITAQSTDGGERYVVVVQADVDGNTERRKLLIRIVKDEAE
;
A
#
# COMPACT_ATOMS: atom_id res chain seq x y z
N MET A 1 -26.52 -17.03 17.61
CA MET A 1 -25.06 -17.14 17.50
C MET A 1 -24.62 -16.08 16.51
N VAL A 2 -24.01 -15.02 17.02
CA VAL A 2 -23.37 -14.00 16.17
C VAL A 2 -21.98 -14.56 15.88
N ASP A 3 -21.62 -14.64 14.60
CA ASP A 3 -20.30 -15.08 14.17
C ASP A 3 -19.27 -14.04 14.64
N GLU A 4 -18.53 -14.35 15.70
CA GLU A 4 -17.52 -13.48 16.33
C GLU A 4 -16.20 -13.42 15.52
N SER A 5 -16.28 -13.51 14.19
CA SER A 5 -15.12 -13.44 13.30
C SER A 5 -15.23 -12.37 12.22
N SER A 6 -16.18 -11.43 12.34
CA SER A 6 -16.08 -10.16 11.62
C SER A 6 -14.96 -9.33 12.23
N ILE A 7 -13.72 -9.67 11.90
CA ILE A 7 -12.63 -8.70 11.91
C ILE A 7 -13.16 -7.54 11.07
N TRP A 8 -13.47 -6.43 11.71
CA TRP A 8 -13.66 -5.18 11.01
C TRP A 8 -12.32 -4.85 10.37
N VAL A 9 -12.08 -5.40 9.19
CA VAL A 9 -10.95 -5.00 8.36
C VAL A 9 -11.31 -3.58 7.96
N ILE A 10 -10.66 -2.61 8.60
CA ILE A 10 -10.92 -1.18 8.43
C ILE A 10 -10.67 -0.74 6.97
N GLU A 11 -9.97 -1.55 6.17
CA GLU A 11 -9.79 -1.32 4.74
C GLU A 11 -10.29 -2.50 3.92
N SER A 12 -11.39 -2.29 3.18
CA SER A 12 -11.67 -3.14 2.03
C SER A 12 -10.50 -3.07 1.06
N PRO A 13 -10.17 -4.17 0.35
CA PRO A 13 -9.08 -4.14 -0.62
C PRO A 13 -9.32 -3.01 -1.63
N VAL A 14 -8.30 -2.19 -1.84
CA VAL A 14 -8.33 -1.23 -2.95
C VAL A 14 -8.17 -2.01 -4.26
N THR A 15 -8.64 -1.42 -5.34
CA THR A 15 -8.61 -2.06 -6.65
C THR A 15 -7.75 -1.24 -7.59
N MET A 16 -6.90 -1.92 -8.34
CA MET A 16 -6.21 -1.38 -9.51
C MET A 16 -6.56 -2.23 -10.72
N VAL A 17 -6.55 -1.63 -11.90
CA VAL A 17 -6.58 -2.36 -13.18
C VAL A 17 -5.14 -2.69 -13.60
N GLU A 18 -4.95 -3.76 -14.36
CA GLU A 18 -3.66 -4.04 -15.01
C GLU A 18 -3.12 -2.81 -15.76
N GLY A 19 -1.81 -2.56 -15.63
CA GLY A 19 -1.15 -1.39 -16.22
C GLY A 19 -1.41 -0.07 -15.50
N GLU A 20 -2.31 -0.01 -14.52
CA GLU A 20 -2.59 1.20 -13.75
C GLU A 20 -1.41 1.54 -12.82
N ALA A 21 -1.09 2.82 -12.71
CA ALA A 21 -0.11 3.35 -11.78
C ALA A 21 -0.79 4.32 -10.79
N VAL A 22 -0.74 4.01 -9.50
CA VAL A 22 -1.45 4.76 -8.45
C VAL A 22 -0.51 5.05 -7.28
N ALA A 23 -0.56 6.28 -6.77
CA ALA A 23 0.03 6.63 -5.48
C ALA A 23 -1.07 6.63 -4.42
N TYR A 24 -0.80 6.01 -3.27
CA TYR A 24 -1.72 5.95 -2.14
C TYR A 24 -1.26 6.90 -1.04
N SER A 25 -2.19 7.41 -0.24
CA SER A 25 -1.90 8.22 0.94
C SER A 25 -2.41 7.52 2.20
N ILE A 26 -1.61 7.57 3.26
CA ILE A 26 -1.93 7.03 4.57
C ILE A 26 -2.03 8.22 5.54
N ASP A 27 -3.21 8.40 6.12
CA ASP A 27 -3.46 9.35 7.20
C ASP A 27 -3.16 8.69 8.55
N TRP A 28 -2.08 9.11 9.20
CA TRP A 28 -1.71 8.68 10.54
C TRP A 28 -2.47 9.51 11.56
N GLN A 29 -3.72 9.11 11.81
CA GLN A 29 -4.61 9.86 12.69
C GLN A 29 -4.03 10.00 14.11
N GLY A 30 -3.97 11.25 14.57
CA GLY A 30 -3.43 11.59 15.89
C GLY A 30 -1.90 11.71 15.94
N ALA A 31 -1.19 11.43 14.84
CA ALA A 31 0.24 11.66 14.78
C ALA A 31 0.57 13.15 14.72
N SER A 32 1.65 13.55 15.39
CA SER A 32 2.18 14.91 15.32
C SER A 32 3.30 15.02 14.28
N ASN A 33 4.07 13.95 14.10
CA ASN A 33 5.19 13.88 13.17
C ASN A 33 5.37 12.48 12.58
N ILE A 34 5.82 12.43 11.34
CA ILE A 34 6.30 11.23 10.65
C ILE A 34 7.74 11.52 10.22
N ASP A 35 8.68 10.66 10.63
CA ASP A 35 10.07 10.79 10.18
C ASP A 35 10.21 10.28 8.73
N ASP A 36 10.34 11.22 7.79
CA ASP A 36 10.48 10.92 6.36
C ASP A 36 11.68 9.99 6.05
N ALA A 37 12.78 10.09 6.81
CA ALA A 37 13.96 9.27 6.58
C ALA A 37 13.77 7.80 6.96
N SER A 38 12.74 7.50 7.77
CA SER A 38 12.42 6.14 8.22
C SER A 38 11.45 5.39 7.29
N VAL A 39 10.86 6.09 6.32
CA VAL A 39 9.79 5.55 5.48
C VAL A 39 10.32 4.45 4.56
N SER A 40 9.64 3.31 4.57
CA SER A 40 9.91 2.21 3.66
C SER A 40 8.62 1.61 3.11
N LEU A 41 8.72 1.11 1.88
CA LEU A 41 7.64 0.51 1.12
C LEU A 41 8.12 -0.82 0.55
N THR A 42 7.36 -1.88 0.81
CA THR A 42 7.60 -3.20 0.21
C THR A 42 6.30 -3.75 -0.33
N VAL A 43 6.32 -4.26 -1.55
CA VAL A 43 5.15 -4.82 -2.22
C VAL A 43 5.37 -6.31 -2.46
N TYR A 44 4.45 -7.13 -1.97
CA TYR A 44 4.48 -8.57 -2.14
C TYR A 44 3.39 -9.05 -3.09
N LYS A 45 3.74 -9.97 -4.00
CA LYS A 45 2.79 -10.75 -4.80
C LYS A 45 2.99 -12.22 -4.47
N ASN A 46 1.93 -12.90 -3.99
CA ASN A 46 1.99 -14.31 -3.57
C ASN A 46 3.11 -14.65 -2.56
N GLY A 47 3.49 -13.69 -1.72
CA GLY A 47 4.54 -13.84 -0.71
C GLY A 47 5.95 -13.52 -1.21
N GLU A 48 6.14 -13.26 -2.50
CA GLU A 48 7.41 -12.82 -3.08
C GLU A 48 7.48 -11.29 -3.14
N ASP A 49 8.64 -10.74 -2.80
CA ASP A 49 8.90 -9.30 -2.91
C ASP A 49 9.08 -8.89 -4.38
N VAL A 50 8.17 -8.05 -4.86
CA VAL A 50 8.15 -7.53 -6.24
C VAL A 50 8.41 -6.03 -6.29
N SER A 51 8.87 -5.43 -5.18
CA SER A 51 9.00 -3.98 -5.05
C SER A 51 9.85 -3.35 -6.15
N SER A 52 10.91 -4.03 -6.57
CA SER A 52 11.84 -3.54 -7.60
C SER A 52 11.22 -3.42 -9.00
N THR A 53 10.10 -4.08 -9.27
CA THR A 53 9.43 -4.04 -10.57
C THR A 53 8.15 -3.23 -10.55
N VAL A 54 7.48 -3.11 -9.40
CA VAL A 54 6.17 -2.45 -9.30
C VAL A 54 6.23 -1.07 -8.65
N VAL A 55 7.28 -0.73 -7.91
CA VAL A 55 7.43 0.60 -7.29
C VAL A 55 8.24 1.50 -8.22
N ASP A 56 7.71 2.68 -8.50
CA ASP A 56 8.42 3.72 -9.24
C ASP A 56 9.56 4.30 -8.39
N THR A 57 10.81 3.94 -8.73
CA THR A 57 11.98 4.34 -7.94
C THR A 57 12.34 5.82 -8.09
N GLU A 58 11.93 6.45 -9.19
CA GLU A 58 12.14 7.88 -9.45
C GLU A 58 11.17 8.76 -8.65
N ASP A 59 10.09 8.17 -8.14
CA ASP A 59 9.14 8.83 -7.27
C ASP A 59 9.64 8.91 -5.82
N ASN A 60 9.17 9.91 -5.08
CA ASN A 60 9.55 10.12 -3.69
C ASN A 60 8.35 9.96 -2.76
N PHE A 61 8.63 9.58 -1.51
CA PHE A 61 7.64 9.74 -0.46
C PHE A 61 7.37 11.23 -0.25
N VAL A 62 6.13 11.57 0.09
CA VAL A 62 5.77 12.94 0.47
C VAL A 62 5.08 12.90 1.82
N VAL A 63 5.74 13.46 2.83
CA VAL A 63 5.18 13.63 4.17
C VAL A 63 4.63 15.06 4.30
N ASN A 64 3.35 15.17 4.64
CA ASN A 64 2.70 16.44 4.96
C ASN A 64 2.00 16.31 6.32
N SER A 65 2.66 16.79 7.37
CA SER A 65 2.23 16.63 8.76
C SER A 65 2.00 15.16 9.10
N ASN A 66 0.75 14.73 9.25
CA ASN A 66 0.37 13.37 9.61
C ASN A 66 -0.06 12.51 8.41
N VAL A 67 0.05 13.03 7.19
CA VAL A 67 -0.28 12.29 5.95
C VAL A 67 1.01 11.91 5.23
N LEU A 68 1.17 10.62 4.94
CA LEU A 68 2.25 10.06 4.12
C LEU A 68 1.70 9.64 2.76
N THR A 69 2.18 10.25 1.68
CA THR A 69 1.95 9.79 0.32
C THR A 69 3.07 8.85 -0.11
N LEU A 70 2.70 7.66 -0.59
CA LEU A 70 3.61 6.64 -1.06
C LEU A 70 4.12 6.94 -2.47
N LYS A 71 5.24 6.33 -2.82
CA LYS A 71 5.67 6.21 -4.22
C LYS A 71 4.57 5.52 -5.04
N LYS A 72 4.45 5.88 -6.32
CA LYS A 72 3.57 5.19 -7.26
C LYS A 72 3.87 3.69 -7.31
N ILE A 73 2.79 2.91 -7.29
CA ILE A 73 2.79 1.46 -7.52
C ILE A 73 2.11 1.22 -8.87
N THR A 74 2.77 0.48 -9.75
CA THR A 74 2.28 0.11 -11.07
C THR A 74 1.95 -1.37 -11.12
N ALA A 75 0.69 -1.70 -11.36
CA ALA A 75 0.28 -3.07 -11.63
C ALA A 75 0.84 -3.48 -13.00
N GLN A 76 1.54 -4.60 -13.10
CA GLN A 76 2.03 -5.06 -14.40
C GLN A 76 0.86 -5.52 -15.27
N SER A 77 1.05 -5.51 -16.58
CA SER A 77 0.06 -5.95 -17.56
C SER A 77 -0.23 -7.46 -17.53
N THR A 78 0.35 -8.20 -16.59
CA THR A 78 0.18 -9.65 -16.43
C THR A 78 -0.29 -10.03 -15.02
N ASP A 79 -0.67 -9.04 -14.22
CA ASP A 79 -1.02 -9.24 -12.81
C ASP A 79 -2.54 -9.32 -12.59
N GLY A 80 -3.35 -9.36 -13.63
CA GLY A 80 -4.79 -9.42 -13.56
C GLY A 80 -5.28 -10.68 -12.85
N GLY A 81 -6.07 -10.48 -11.81
CA GLY A 81 -6.52 -11.53 -10.90
C GLY A 81 -5.60 -11.76 -9.69
N GLU A 82 -4.42 -11.15 -9.66
CA GLU A 82 -3.47 -11.22 -8.55
C GLU A 82 -3.83 -10.26 -7.41
N ARG A 83 -3.09 -10.39 -6.30
CA ARG A 83 -3.18 -9.50 -5.15
C ARG A 83 -1.81 -9.02 -4.75
N TYR A 84 -1.70 -7.72 -4.49
CA TYR A 84 -0.52 -7.15 -3.86
C TYR A 84 -0.79 -6.90 -2.38
N VAL A 85 0.18 -7.28 -1.54
CA VAL A 85 0.25 -6.84 -0.15
C VAL A 85 1.31 -5.76 -0.08
N VAL A 86 0.87 -4.53 0.11
CA VAL A 86 1.76 -3.38 0.30
C VAL A 86 2.00 -3.22 1.79
N VAL A 87 3.26 -3.23 2.20
CA VAL A 87 3.69 -3.01 3.57
C VAL A 87 4.40 -1.66 3.62
N VAL A 88 3.91 -0.79 4.49
CA VAL A 88 4.50 0.52 4.75
C VAL A 88 4.98 0.54 6.19
N GLN A 89 6.20 0.99 6.41
CA GLN A 89 6.76 1.21 7.73
C GLN A 89 7.34 2.60 7.82
N ALA A 90 7.10 3.28 8.94
CA ALA A 90 7.65 4.59 9.24
C ALA A 90 7.71 4.77 10.77
N ASP A 91 8.62 5.62 11.23
CA ASP A 91 8.67 6.08 12.61
C ASP A 91 7.71 7.28 12.77
N VAL A 92 6.70 7.08 13.61
CA VAL A 92 5.61 8.04 13.87
C VAL A 92 5.65 8.39 15.35
N ASP A 93 5.87 9.67 15.65
CA ASP A 93 6.05 10.17 17.02
C ASP A 93 7.03 9.34 17.87
N GLY A 94 8.11 8.87 17.24
CA GLY A 94 9.17 8.08 17.88
C GLY A 94 8.88 6.58 18.01
N ASN A 95 7.76 6.09 17.45
CA ASN A 95 7.44 4.66 17.41
C ASN A 95 7.52 4.14 15.97
N THR A 96 8.18 2.99 15.79
CA THR A 96 8.13 2.29 14.51
C THR A 96 6.77 1.67 14.31
N GLU A 97 6.04 2.20 13.34
CA GLU A 97 4.70 1.77 12.99
C GLU A 97 4.68 1.06 11.65
N ARG A 98 3.71 0.15 11.48
CA ARG A 98 3.54 -0.62 10.23
C ARG A 98 2.09 -0.66 9.80
N ARG A 99 1.83 -0.28 8.55
CA ARG A 99 0.53 -0.40 7.88
C ARG A 99 0.62 -1.39 6.74
N LYS A 100 -0.51 -2.02 6.43
CA LYS A 100 -0.63 -2.95 5.32
C LYS A 100 -1.86 -2.61 4.51
N LEU A 101 -1.69 -2.48 3.20
CA LEU A 101 -2.76 -2.26 2.23
C LEU A 101 -2.83 -3.48 1.32
N LEU A 102 -4.04 -4.02 1.16
CA LEU A 102 -4.31 -5.09 0.21
C LEU A 102 -4.86 -4.48 -1.08
N ILE A 103 -4.17 -4.70 -2.19
CA ILE A 103 -4.60 -4.26 -3.52
C ILE A 103 -5.04 -5.50 -4.32
N ARG A 104 -6.23 -5.46 -4.91
CA ARG A 104 -6.67 -6.44 -5.90
C ARG A 104 -6.41 -5.88 -7.30
N ILE A 105 -5.74 -6.66 -8.13
CA ILE A 105 -5.54 -6.30 -9.53
C ILE A 105 -6.65 -6.94 -10.35
N VAL A 106 -7.45 -6.12 -11.02
CA VAL A 106 -8.51 -6.56 -11.92
C VAL A 106 -7.96 -6.59 -13.33
N LYS A 107 -8.35 -7.62 -14.08
CA LYS A 107 -7.98 -7.75 -15.49
C LYS A 107 -8.47 -6.55 -16.29
N ASP A 108 -7.66 -6.08 -17.23
CA ASP A 108 -8.08 -5.01 -18.15
C ASP A 108 -9.08 -5.51 -19.21
N GLU A 109 -9.10 -6.81 -19.46
CA GLU A 109 -10.10 -7.50 -20.27
C GLU A 109 -11.46 -7.51 -19.54
N ALA A 110 -12.43 -6.82 -20.13
CA ALA A 110 -13.82 -6.82 -19.69
C ALA A 110 -14.50 -8.17 -20.03
N GLU A 111 -14.17 -9.24 -19.33
CA GLU A 111 -14.90 -10.53 -19.36
C GLU A 111 -15.15 -11.12 -17.96
#